data_AF-A0A9N7R124-F1
#
_entry.id   AF-A0A9N7R124-F1
#
_cell.length_a   1.000
_cell.length_b   1.000
_cell.length_c   1.000
_cell.angle_alpha   90.00
_cell.angle_beta   90.00
_cell.angle_gamma   90.00
#
_symmetry.space_group_name_H-M   'P 1'
#
loop_
_entity.id
_entity.type
_entity.pdbx_description
1 polymer ?
#
loop_
_entity_poly.entity_id
_entity_poly.type
_entity_poly.pdbx_seq_one_letter_code
_entity_poly.pdbx_strand_id
1 'polypeptide(L)'
;MLDESTTSSEPNFKGMYNYVHIDEKWFYMTKKEQTYYLLDNEEDPHRSCQSKNNIEKVMFLAATTRPRFDGEGRVVFSGKVGCWAFVTEQPAQRSSRNRQAGTMEMKAITSVRRENVKAVLIEKGTVRLEVDWKSFR
;
A
#
# COMPACT_ATOMS: atom_id res chain seq x y z
N MET A 1 -4.14 5.97 22.11
CA MET A 1 -5.17 6.91 22.61
C MET A 1 -5.65 6.38 23.95
N LEU A 2 -5.65 7.20 25.01
CA LEU A 2 -6.10 6.78 26.34
C LEU A 2 -7.62 6.66 26.37
N ASP A 3 -8.11 5.72 27.17
CA ASP A 3 -9.54 5.55 27.42
C ASP A 3 -10.00 6.62 28.40
N GLU A 4 -10.88 7.49 27.93
CA GLU A 4 -11.43 8.62 28.68
C GLU A 4 -12.27 8.18 29.88
N SER A 5 -12.70 6.91 29.90
CA SER A 5 -13.43 6.33 31.03
C SER A 5 -12.53 5.89 32.19
N THR A 6 -11.20 5.92 32.00
CA THR A 6 -10.23 5.49 33.03
C THR A 6 -9.69 6.66 33.85
N THR A 7 -9.34 6.37 35.11
CA THR A 7 -8.83 7.37 36.04
C THR A 7 -7.45 7.86 35.62
N SER A 8 -7.16 9.14 35.90
CA SER A 8 -5.86 9.74 35.57
C SER A 8 -4.67 9.08 36.28
N SER A 9 -4.92 8.35 37.38
CA SER A 9 -3.89 7.61 38.12
C SER A 9 -3.55 6.26 37.49
N GLU A 10 -4.47 5.65 36.73
CA GLU A 10 -4.29 4.34 36.08
C GLU A 10 -4.93 4.35 34.68
N PRO A 11 -4.32 5.06 33.72
CA PRO A 11 -4.89 5.20 32.40
C PRO A 11 -4.75 3.90 31.60
N ASN A 12 -5.85 3.42 31.01
CA ASN A 12 -5.81 2.34 30.03
C ASN A 12 -5.79 2.87 28.60
N PHE A 13 -5.25 2.08 27.68
CA PHE A 13 -5.36 2.36 26.25
C PHE A 13 -6.72 1.92 25.70
N LYS A 14 -7.32 2.74 24.83
CA LYS A 14 -8.51 2.33 24.06
C LYS A 14 -8.20 1.04 23.29
N GLY A 15 -9.12 0.08 23.33
CA GLY A 15 -8.94 -1.21 22.67
C GLY A 15 -8.85 -1.13 21.13
N MET A 16 -9.33 -0.04 20.52
CA MET A 16 -9.26 0.23 19.08
C MET A 16 -9.83 -0.86 18.16
N TYR A 17 -10.67 -1.75 18.68
CA TYR A 17 -11.23 -2.88 17.93
C TYR A 17 -12.14 -2.45 16.77
N ASN A 18 -12.66 -1.21 16.81
CA ASN A 18 -13.54 -0.62 15.81
C ASN A 18 -12.84 0.48 14.98
N TYR A 19 -11.50 0.51 14.97
CA TYR A 19 -10.73 1.49 14.21
C TYR A 19 -10.05 0.85 13.01
N VAL A 20 -10.11 1.55 11.88
CA VAL A 20 -9.36 1.24 10.66
C VAL A 20 -8.33 2.34 10.45
N HIS A 21 -7.06 1.95 10.43
CA HIS A 21 -5.93 2.81 10.08
C HIS A 21 -5.72 2.78 8.59
N ILE A 22 -5.74 3.95 7.96
CA ILE A 22 -5.56 4.11 6.52
C ILE A 22 -4.38 5.05 6.31
N ASP A 23 -3.50 4.69 5.38
CA ASP A 23 -2.38 5.53 4.98
C ASP A 23 -2.12 5.45 3.47
N GLU A 24 -1.58 6.54 2.92
CA GLU A 24 -1.20 6.67 1.51
C GLU A 24 0.30 6.79 1.40
N LYS A 25 0.90 5.99 0.51
CA LYS A 25 2.34 6.01 0.32
C LYS A 25 2.76 5.85 -1.13
N TRP A 26 3.67 6.72 -1.58
CA TRP A 26 4.38 6.56 -2.84
C TRP A 26 5.52 5.57 -2.69
N PHE A 27 5.52 4.53 -3.52
CA PHE A 27 6.61 3.58 -3.67
C PHE A 27 7.32 3.83 -5.00
N TYR A 28 8.64 3.88 -4.98
CA TYR A 28 9.48 4.00 -6.15
C TYR A 28 9.98 2.62 -6.55
N MET A 29 9.96 2.30 -7.85
CA MET A 29 10.40 1.00 -8.37
C MET A 29 11.86 0.71 -8.03
N THR A 30 12.71 1.75 -8.02
CA THR A 30 14.09 1.68 -7.56
C THR A 30 14.40 2.87 -6.66
N LYS A 31 15.40 2.72 -5.78
CA LYS A 31 15.88 3.86 -4.97
C LYS A 31 16.54 4.89 -5.89
N LYS A 32 16.49 6.16 -5.48
CA LYS A 32 17.13 7.27 -6.22
C LYS A 32 18.63 7.04 -6.38
N GLU A 33 19.28 6.66 -5.29
CA GLU A 33 20.71 6.37 -5.19
C GLU A 33 20.88 5.10 -4.35
N GLN A 34 21.81 4.24 -4.72
CA GLN A 34 22.19 3.03 -3.99
C GLN A 34 23.70 2.91 -4.02
N THR A 35 24.27 2.63 -2.85
CA THR A 35 25.70 2.35 -2.69
C THR A 35 25.85 0.85 -2.54
N TYR A 36 26.76 0.28 -3.32
CA TYR A 36 27.10 -1.14 -3.30
C TYR A 36 28.56 -1.30 -2.90
N TYR A 37 28.85 -2.32 -2.10
CA TYR A 37 30.21 -2.81 -1.94
C TYR A 37 30.41 -3.91 -2.96
N LEU A 38 31.40 -3.76 -3.83
CA LEU A 38 31.74 -4.71 -4.89
C LEU A 38 33.15 -5.23 -4.66
N LEU A 39 33.40 -6.48 -5.05
CA LEU A 39 34.76 -7.01 -5.15
C LEU A 39 35.43 -6.48 -6.42
N ASP A 40 36.77 -6.47 -6.45
CA ASP A 40 37.54 -5.89 -7.57
C ASP A 40 37.20 -6.47 -8.96
N ASN A 41 36.67 -7.69 -9.02
CA ASN A 41 36.31 -8.40 -10.25
C ASN A 41 34.79 -8.51 -10.47
N GLU A 42 33.97 -7.82 -9.69
CA GLU A 42 32.52 -7.87 -9.81
C GLU A 42 32.02 -6.78 -10.75
N GLU A 43 31.09 -7.12 -11.64
CA GLU A 43 30.51 -6.15 -12.57
C GLU A 43 29.64 -5.12 -11.85
N ASP A 44 29.62 -3.90 -12.38
CA ASP A 44 28.78 -2.84 -11.86
C ASP A 44 27.28 -3.23 -11.89
N PRO A 45 26.52 -2.95 -10.81
CA PRO A 45 25.10 -3.26 -10.75
C PRO A 45 24.33 -2.62 -11.91
N HIS A 46 23.62 -3.46 -12.67
CA HIS A 46 22.80 -2.99 -13.77
C HIS A 46 21.62 -2.14 -13.29
N ARG A 47 21.49 -0.92 -13.82
CA ARG A 47 20.36 -0.01 -13.56
C ARG A 47 19.65 0.38 -14.85
N SER A 48 18.38 0.03 -14.96
CA SER A 48 17.54 0.31 -16.14
C SER A 48 17.13 1.78 -16.29
N CYS A 49 16.98 2.50 -15.17
CA CYS A 49 16.60 3.92 -15.16
C CYS A 49 17.80 4.80 -14.76
N GLN A 50 18.32 5.59 -15.70
CA GLN A 50 19.46 6.47 -15.45
C GLN A 50 19.09 7.77 -14.73
N SER A 51 17.89 8.31 -14.99
CA SER A 51 17.45 9.59 -14.40
C SER A 51 16.41 9.36 -13.29
N LYS A 52 16.50 10.17 -12.22
CA LYS A 52 15.51 10.16 -11.12
C LYS A 52 14.09 10.39 -11.63
N ASN A 53 13.93 11.28 -12.60
CA ASN A 53 12.62 11.68 -13.12
C ASN A 53 11.91 10.55 -13.87
N ASN A 54 12.67 9.55 -14.34
CA ASN A 54 12.15 8.39 -15.06
C ASN A 54 11.97 7.17 -14.15
N ILE A 55 12.23 7.29 -12.84
CA ILE A 55 11.93 6.21 -11.90
C ILE A 55 10.42 6.14 -11.74
N GLU A 56 9.85 5.03 -12.19
CA GLU A 56 8.43 4.76 -12.00
C GLU A 56 8.09 4.74 -10.51
N LYS A 57 6.97 5.39 -10.17
CA LYS A 57 6.44 5.43 -8.82
C LYS A 57 4.95 5.15 -8.84
N VAL A 58 4.48 4.42 -7.85
CA VAL A 58 3.07 4.03 -7.70
C VAL A 58 2.63 4.42 -6.29
N MET A 59 1.48 5.08 -6.18
CA MET A 59 0.87 5.33 -4.87
C MET A 59 0.06 4.11 -4.47
N PHE A 60 0.15 3.72 -3.20
CA PHE A 60 -0.70 2.71 -2.60
C PHE A 60 -1.50 3.32 -1.47
N LEU A 61 -2.75 2.90 -1.36
CA LEU A 61 -3.59 3.07 -0.18
C LEU A 61 -3.58 1.76 0.59
N ALA A 62 -3.15 1.79 1.86
CA ALA A 62 -3.17 0.63 2.72
C ALA A 62 -4.17 0.84 3.86
N ALA A 63 -4.97 -0.18 4.16
CA ALA A 63 -5.87 -0.21 5.29
C ALA A 63 -5.50 -1.38 6.22
N THR A 64 -5.37 -1.07 7.51
CA THR A 64 -5.06 -2.04 8.56
C THR A 64 -5.90 -1.75 9.80
N THR A 65 -6.02 -2.75 10.67
CA THR A 65 -6.79 -2.71 11.91
C THR A 65 -5.99 -3.47 12.96
N ARG A 66 -6.46 -3.44 14.21
CA ARG A 66 -5.83 -4.20 15.28
C ARG A 66 -5.97 -5.72 15.03
N PRO A 67 -4.87 -6.50 15.02
CA PRO A 67 -4.95 -7.96 14.98
C PRO A 67 -5.70 -8.51 16.20
N ARG A 68 -6.40 -9.64 16.02
CA ARG A 68 -7.17 -10.30 17.09
C ARG A 68 -6.70 -11.75 17.23
N PHE A 69 -6.65 -12.21 18.48
CA PHE A 69 -6.17 -13.53 18.85
C PHE A 69 -7.22 -14.25 19.69
N ASP A 70 -7.22 -15.59 19.64
CA ASP A 70 -8.04 -16.43 20.50
C ASP A 70 -7.41 -16.58 21.89
N GLY A 71 -8.08 -17.33 22.78
CA GLY A 71 -7.58 -17.60 24.12
C GLY A 71 -6.28 -18.41 24.17
N GLU A 72 -5.90 -19.06 23.07
CA GLU A 72 -4.66 -19.83 22.92
C GLU A 72 -3.55 -19.02 22.23
N GLY A 73 -3.80 -17.74 21.92
CA GLY A 73 -2.85 -16.84 21.29
C GLY A 73 -2.70 -17.03 19.77
N ARG A 74 -3.60 -17.76 19.12
CA ARG A 74 -3.59 -17.93 17.65
C ARG A 74 -4.25 -16.74 16.97
N VAL A 75 -3.73 -16.35 15.81
CA VAL A 75 -4.27 -15.23 15.03
C VAL A 75 -5.63 -15.62 14.46
N VAL A 76 -6.70 -15.03 14.99
CA VAL A 76 -8.05 -15.15 14.42
C VAL A 76 -8.22 -14.09 13.34
N PHE A 77 -7.73 -12.86 13.58
CA PHE A 77 -7.71 -11.78 12.62
C PHE A 77 -6.33 -11.16 12.50
N SER A 78 -5.76 -11.15 11.30
CA SER A 78 -4.43 -10.57 11.08
C SER A 78 -4.41 -9.04 11.17
N GLY A 79 -5.58 -8.38 11.14
CA GLY A 79 -5.69 -6.94 11.06
C GLY A 79 -5.41 -6.35 9.67
N LYS A 80 -5.00 -7.17 8.69
CA LYS A 80 -4.74 -6.72 7.32
C LYS A 80 -6.05 -6.64 6.56
N VAL A 81 -6.46 -5.43 6.15
CA VAL A 81 -7.69 -5.22 5.39
C VAL A 81 -7.38 -5.23 3.90
N GLY A 82 -6.42 -4.41 3.47
CA GLY A 82 -6.08 -4.34 2.05
C GLY A 82 -4.96 -3.36 1.72
N CYS A 83 -4.46 -3.49 0.50
CA CYS A 83 -3.48 -2.59 -0.10
C CYS A 83 -3.84 -2.44 -1.58
N TRP A 84 -4.08 -1.20 -2.02
CA TRP A 84 -4.58 -0.91 -3.36
C TRP A 84 -3.66 0.06 -4.07
N ALA A 85 -3.16 -0.33 -5.23
CA ALA A 85 -2.37 0.52 -6.10
C ALA A 85 -3.27 1.48 -6.90
N PHE A 86 -2.84 2.73 -7.01
CA PHE A 86 -3.44 3.70 -7.93
C PHE A 86 -2.83 3.53 -9.32
N VAL A 87 -3.42 2.64 -10.11
CA VAL A 87 -3.03 2.34 -11.49
C VAL A 87 -4.23 2.38 -12.42
N THR A 88 -4.00 2.69 -13.70
CA THR A 88 -4.97 2.62 -14.77
C THR A 88 -4.45 1.75 -15.89
N GLU A 89 -5.34 0.98 -16.51
CA GLU A 89 -4.99 0.26 -17.73
C GLU A 89 -5.20 1.19 -18.93
N GLN A 90 -4.16 1.40 -19.73
CA GLN A 90 -4.17 2.28 -20.88
C GLN A 90 -3.38 1.67 -22.04
N PRO A 91 -3.84 1.81 -23.30
CA PRO A 91 -3.08 1.34 -24.44
C PRO A 91 -1.81 2.17 -24.61
N ALA A 92 -0.70 1.50 -24.94
CA ALA A 92 0.55 2.19 -25.24
C ALA A 92 0.39 3.13 -26.43
N GLN A 93 0.72 4.41 -26.23
CA GLN A 93 0.54 5.44 -27.27
C GLN A 93 1.57 5.37 -28.39
N ARG A 94 2.74 4.80 -28.13
CA ARG A 94 3.85 4.70 -29.09
C ARG A 94 4.38 3.29 -29.11
N SER A 95 4.79 2.84 -30.29
CA SER A 95 5.60 1.64 -30.40
C SER A 95 7.00 1.91 -29.84
N SER A 96 7.56 0.91 -29.21
CA SER A 96 8.94 0.86 -28.75
C SER A 96 9.51 -0.50 -29.11
N ARG A 97 10.83 -0.68 -28.93
CA ARG A 97 11.48 -1.97 -29.16
C ARG A 97 10.84 -3.12 -28.39
N ASN A 98 10.26 -2.83 -27.21
CA ASN A 98 9.74 -3.85 -26.31
C ASN A 98 8.20 -3.95 -26.33
N ARG A 99 7.48 -3.05 -27.04
CA ARG A 99 6.02 -3.14 -27.19
C ARG A 99 5.49 -2.39 -28.40
N GLN A 100 4.47 -2.93 -29.06
CA GLN A 100 3.73 -2.20 -30.11
C GLN A 100 2.77 -1.16 -29.51
N ALA A 101 2.44 -0.14 -30.30
CA ALA A 101 1.38 0.79 -29.95
C ALA A 101 0.05 0.02 -29.84
N GLY A 102 -0.79 0.39 -28.88
CA GLY A 102 -2.07 -0.27 -28.62
C GLY A 102 -2.02 -1.39 -27.58
N THR A 103 -0.84 -1.94 -27.23
CA THR A 103 -0.75 -2.97 -26.19
C THR A 103 -1.12 -2.37 -24.83
N MET A 104 -2.09 -2.97 -24.12
CA MET A 104 -2.55 -2.50 -22.80
C MET A 104 -1.43 -2.51 -21.76
N GLU A 105 -1.29 -1.40 -21.03
CA GLU A 105 -0.32 -1.15 -19.96
C GLU A 105 -1.03 -0.75 -18.69
N MET A 106 -0.60 -1.30 -17.55
CA MET A 106 -0.89 -0.65 -16.28
C MET A 106 0.08 0.52 -16.09
N LYS A 107 -0.47 1.73 -15.97
CA LYS A 107 0.27 2.94 -15.66
C LYS A 107 -0.11 3.48 -14.30
N ALA A 108 0.89 3.96 -13.58
CA ALA A 108 0.67 4.66 -12.32
C ALA A 108 -0.11 5.95 -12.57
N ILE A 109 -1.12 6.21 -11.74
CA ILE A 109 -1.78 7.51 -11.72
C ILE A 109 -0.80 8.51 -11.13
N THR A 110 -0.46 9.56 -11.88
CA THR A 110 0.54 10.55 -11.45
C THR A 110 -0.01 11.61 -10.49
N SER A 111 -1.33 11.84 -10.51
CA SER A 111 -2.03 12.80 -9.67
C SER A 111 -3.17 12.10 -8.93
N VAL A 112 -2.90 11.71 -7.68
CA VAL A 112 -3.91 11.13 -6.79
C VAL A 112 -4.48 12.24 -5.92
N ARG A 113 -5.80 12.41 -5.98
CA ARG A 113 -6.54 13.39 -5.19
C ARG A 113 -7.47 12.69 -4.20
N ARG A 114 -8.06 13.48 -3.31
CA ARG A 114 -9.00 13.00 -2.29
C ARG A 114 -10.15 12.18 -2.88
N GLU A 115 -10.61 12.52 -4.08
CA GLU A 115 -11.72 11.82 -4.75
C GLU A 115 -11.32 10.41 -5.16
N ASN A 116 -10.08 10.23 -5.66
CA ASN A 116 -9.55 8.91 -6.03
C ASN A 116 -9.48 8.01 -4.80
N VAL A 117 -8.98 8.54 -3.69
CA VAL A 117 -8.85 7.83 -2.42
C VAL A 117 -10.23 7.45 -1.89
N LYS A 118 -11.17 8.40 -1.89
CA LYS A 118 -12.55 8.18 -1.46
C LYS A 118 -13.22 7.08 -2.29
N ALA A 119 -13.04 7.08 -3.61
CA ALA A 119 -13.59 6.03 -4.49
C ALA A 119 -13.04 4.65 -4.12
N VAL A 120 -11.71 4.52 -3.95
CA VAL A 120 -11.09 3.25 -3.54
C VAL A 120 -11.60 2.78 -2.18
N LEU A 121 -11.75 3.68 -1.20
CA LEU A 121 -12.29 3.34 0.12
C LEU A 121 -13.74 2.86 0.05
N ILE A 122 -14.59 3.53 -0.74
CA ILE A 122 -15.99 3.15 -0.88
C ILE A 122 -16.11 1.81 -1.61
N GLU A 123 -15.52 1.69 -2.80
CA GLU A 123 -15.68 0.52 -3.67
C GLU A 123 -14.93 -0.70 -3.15
N LYS A 124 -13.68 -0.53 -2.72
CA LYS A 124 -12.80 -1.65 -2.35
C LYS A 124 -12.69 -1.82 -0.84
N GLY A 125 -12.64 -0.72 -0.09
CA GLY A 125 -12.51 -0.74 1.36
C GLY A 125 -13.77 -1.26 2.06
N THR A 126 -14.95 -0.71 1.76
CA THR A 126 -16.22 -1.08 2.41
C THR A 126 -16.58 -2.54 2.14
N VAL A 127 -16.50 -2.96 0.87
CA VAL A 127 -16.78 -4.35 0.47
C VAL A 127 -15.86 -5.33 1.19
N ARG A 128 -14.56 -5.00 1.31
CA ARG A 128 -13.60 -5.87 1.96
C ARG A 128 -13.80 -5.94 3.47
N LEU A 129 -14.06 -4.80 4.11
CA LEU A 129 -14.35 -4.72 5.53
C LEU A 129 -15.60 -5.51 5.90
N GLU A 130 -16.66 -5.48 5.08
CA GLU A 130 -17.85 -6.29 5.35
C GLU A 130 -17.60 -7.79 5.30
N VAL A 131 -16.81 -8.25 4.31
CA VAL A 131 -16.46 -9.67 4.17
C VAL A 131 -15.59 -10.11 5.34
N ASP A 132 -14.50 -9.39 5.58
CA ASP A 132 -13.54 -9.76 6.61
C ASP A 132 -14.14 -9.60 8.01
N TRP A 133 -15.08 -8.68 8.25
CA TRP A 133 -15.72 -8.48 9.56
C TRP A 133 -16.88 -9.46 9.84
N LYS A 134 -17.66 -9.85 8.83
CA LYS A 134 -18.76 -10.84 8.99
C LYS A 134 -18.24 -12.25 9.27
N SER A 135 -17.02 -12.57 8.86
CA SER A 135 -16.35 -13.85 9.19
C SER A 135 -16.00 -14.03 10.68
N PHE A 136 -16.29 -13.04 11.54
CA PHE A 136 -16.02 -13.06 12.98
C PHE A 136 -17.25 -13.07 13.87
N ARG A 137 -18.46 -13.17 13.32
CA ARG A 137 -19.66 -13.32 14.13
C ARG A 137 -19.91 -14.77 14.52
#